data_AF-A0A533SCN3-F1
#
_entry.id   AF-A0A533SCN3-F1
#
_cell.length_a   1.000
_cell.length_b   1.000
_cell.length_c   1.000
_cell.angle_alpha   90.00
_cell.angle_beta   90.00
_cell.angle_gamma   90.00
#
_symmetry.space_group_name_H-M   'P 1'
#
loop_
_entity.id
_entity.type
_entity.pdbx_description
1 polymer ?
#
loop_
_entity_poly.entity_id
_entity_poly.type
_entity_poly.pdbx_seq_one_letter_code
_entity_poly.pdbx_strand_id
1 'polypeptide(L)'
;MENLAKVGIGINRGASSLAMAAAPVMLDDTLKWWREGLVKHITKIRNLIERRFEKILGITCTKLEGSYVMFPNNGSYGKTSKDMTDYLLKEAKVA
;
A
#
# COMPACT_ATOMS: atom_id res chain seq x y z
N MET A 1 22.45 -9.69 13.20
CA MET A 1 21.26 -10.56 13.07
C MET A 1 21.00 -11.36 14.34
N GLU A 2 21.97 -12.09 14.90
CA GLU A 2 21.80 -12.88 16.13
C GLU A 2 21.27 -12.09 17.34
N ASN A 3 21.77 -10.86 17.56
CA ASN A 3 21.31 -10.02 18.67
C ASN A 3 19.83 -9.61 18.50
N LEU A 4 19.42 -9.29 17.27
CA LEU A 4 18.02 -8.98 16.95
C LEU A 4 17.11 -10.20 17.08
N ALA A 5 17.59 -11.39 16.71
CA ALA A 5 16.84 -12.64 16.88
C ALA A 5 16.61 -12.95 18.38
N LYS A 6 17.62 -12.75 19.22
CA LYS A 6 17.50 -12.93 20.69
C LYS A 6 16.50 -11.96 21.31
N VAL A 7 16.51 -10.69 20.89
CA VAL A 7 15.53 -9.67 21.34
C VAL A 7 14.12 -10.00 20.84
N GLY A 8 14.00 -10.49 19.60
CA GLY A 8 12.71 -10.78 18.96
C GLY A 8 11.90 -11.88 19.65
N ILE A 9 12.56 -12.92 20.18
CA ILE A 9 11.90 -14.06 20.86
C ILE A 9 11.06 -13.62 22.06
N GLY A 10 11.48 -12.57 22.77
CA GLY A 10 10.75 -12.04 23.94
C GLY A 10 9.57 -11.12 23.59
N ILE A 11 9.47 -10.66 22.34
CA ILE A 11 8.50 -9.64 21.92
C ILE A 11 7.43 -10.24 21.00
N ASN A 12 7.83 -11.11 20.07
CA ASN A 12 6.94 -11.76 19.13
C ASN A 12 7.28 -13.26 19.08
N ARG A 13 6.28 -14.15 19.13
CA ARG A 13 6.47 -15.62 19.15
C ARG A 13 6.94 -16.19 17.80
N GLY A 14 7.55 -15.36 16.95
CA GLY A 14 7.95 -15.68 15.58
C GLY A 14 6.78 -15.71 14.60
N ALA A 15 7.08 -16.06 13.35
CA ALA A 15 6.07 -16.35 12.35
C ALA A 15 5.35 -17.67 12.69
N SER A 16 4.07 -17.79 12.32
CA SER A 16 3.32 -19.03 12.53
C SER A 16 3.92 -20.19 11.75
N SER A 17 3.75 -21.41 12.24
CA SER A 17 4.19 -22.62 11.53
C SER A 17 3.60 -22.71 10.12
N LEU A 18 2.35 -22.28 9.95
CA LEU A 18 1.70 -22.20 8.64
C LEU A 18 2.37 -21.20 7.70
N ALA A 19 2.71 -19.99 8.19
CA ALA A 19 3.42 -18.99 7.39
C ALA A 19 4.81 -19.49 6.98
N MET A 20 5.52 -20.14 7.91
CA MET A 20 6.83 -20.75 7.62
C MET A 20 6.74 -21.87 6.58
N ALA A 21 5.69 -22.69 6.63
CA ALA A 21 5.45 -23.74 5.64
C ALA A 21 5.08 -23.18 4.25
N ALA A 22 4.41 -22.04 4.18
CA ALA A 22 4.04 -21.39 2.92
C ALA A 22 5.20 -20.61 2.27
N ALA A 23 6.17 -20.12 3.07
CA ALA A 23 7.22 -19.24 2.59
C ALA A 23 8.06 -19.79 1.42
N PRO A 24 8.47 -21.07 1.36
CA PRO A 24 9.24 -21.59 0.22
C PRO A 24 8.51 -21.43 -1.11
N VAL A 25 7.21 -21.76 -1.14
CA VAL A 25 6.35 -21.65 -2.34
C VAL A 25 6.10 -20.18 -2.73
N MET A 26 6.09 -19.27 -1.76
CA MET A 26 5.97 -17.84 -2.03
C MET A 26 7.26 -17.23 -2.63
N LEU A 27 8.41 -17.79 -2.27
CA LEU A 27 9.73 -17.31 -2.68
C LEU A 27 10.23 -17.95 -3.98
N ASP A 28 9.67 -19.09 -4.38
CA ASP A 28 9.98 -19.72 -5.66
C ASP A 28 9.04 -19.26 -6.80
N ASP A 29 9.12 -19.95 -7.93
CA ASP A 29 8.35 -19.63 -9.14
C ASP A 29 7.01 -20.37 -9.26
N THR A 30 6.65 -21.22 -8.29
CA THR A 30 5.37 -21.96 -8.26
C THR A 30 4.17 -21.02 -8.39
N LEU A 31 4.25 -19.83 -7.77
CA LEU A 31 3.19 -18.81 -7.80
C LEU A 31 3.52 -17.60 -8.68
N LYS A 32 4.47 -17.74 -9.62
CA LYS A 32 4.88 -16.63 -10.50
C LYS A 32 3.70 -16.03 -11.28
N TRP A 33 2.83 -16.86 -11.83
CA TRP A 33 1.64 -16.42 -12.56
C TRP A 33 0.72 -15.52 -11.71
N TRP A 34 0.58 -15.86 -10.43
CA TRP A 34 -0.26 -15.11 -9.50
C TRP A 34 0.40 -13.79 -9.12
N ARG A 35 1.70 -13.82 -8.84
CA ARG A 35 2.50 -12.62 -8.51
C ARG A 35 2.48 -11.62 -9.66
N GLU A 36 2.71 -12.07 -10.90
CA GLU A 36 2.65 -11.22 -12.10
C GLU A 36 1.24 -10.71 -12.38
N GLY A 37 0.22 -11.57 -12.20
CA GLY A 37 -1.18 -11.18 -12.31
C GLY A 37 -1.57 -10.08 -11.30
N LEU A 38 -1.14 -10.22 -10.05
CA LEU A 38 -1.36 -9.23 -9.00
C LEU A 38 -0.68 -7.90 -9.34
N VAL A 39 0.61 -7.94 -9.75
CA VAL A 39 1.35 -6.74 -10.17
C VAL A 39 0.65 -6.03 -11.32
N LYS A 40 0.18 -6.77 -12.33
CA LYS A 40 -0.58 -6.22 -13.46
C LYS A 40 -1.88 -5.56 -13.00
N HIS A 41 -2.62 -6.19 -12.10
CA HIS A 41 -3.87 -5.67 -11.56
C HIS A 41 -3.66 -4.37 -10.78
N ILE A 42 -2.74 -4.35 -9.81
CA ILE A 42 -2.47 -3.16 -9.00
C ILE A 42 -1.90 -2.02 -9.85
N THR A 43 -1.09 -2.32 -10.88
CA THR A 43 -0.59 -1.32 -11.83
C THR A 43 -1.75 -0.68 -12.61
N LYS A 44 -2.74 -1.46 -13.05
CA LYS A 44 -3.93 -0.92 -13.72
C LYS A 44 -4.72 0.03 -12.82
N ILE A 45 -4.87 -0.31 -11.54
CA ILE A 45 -5.55 0.53 -10.55
C ILE A 45 -4.75 1.83 -10.33
N ARG A 46 -3.44 1.74 -10.10
CA ARG A 46 -2.56 2.91 -9.95
C ARG A 46 -2.71 3.87 -11.13
N ASN A 47 -2.58 3.37 -12.36
CA ASN A 47 -2.68 4.19 -13.57
C ASN A 47 -4.09 4.80 -13.74
N LEU A 48 -5.14 4.14 -13.26
CA LEU A 48 -6.49 4.71 -13.24
C LEU A 48 -6.59 5.88 -12.25
N ILE A 49 -6.04 5.72 -11.05
CA ILE A 49 -6.09 6.74 -10.01
C ILE A 49 -5.23 7.95 -10.39
N GLU A 50 -4.02 7.74 -10.92
CA GLU A 50 -3.15 8.82 -11.43
C GLU A 50 -3.89 9.71 -12.42
N ARG A 51 -4.49 9.12 -13.46
CA ARG A 51 -5.29 9.85 -14.47
C ARG A 51 -6.52 10.56 -13.90
N ARG A 52 -7.05 10.10 -12.76
CA ARG A 52 -8.18 10.76 -12.08
C ARG A 52 -7.69 11.94 -11.27
N PHE A 53 -6.59 11.80 -10.53
CA PHE A 53 -6.01 12.90 -9.76
C PHE A 53 -5.52 14.04 -10.64
N GLU A 54 -4.92 13.75 -11.81
CA GLU A 54 -4.51 14.77 -12.79
C GLU A 54 -5.66 15.68 -13.25
N LYS A 55 -6.91 15.23 -13.13
CA LYS A 55 -8.10 15.98 -13.52
C LYS A 55 -8.72 16.79 -12.39
N ILE A 56 -8.26 16.61 -11.15
CA ILE A 56 -8.79 17.32 -9.99
C ILE A 56 -7.94 18.57 -9.75
N LEU A 57 -8.55 19.74 -9.97
CA LEU A 57 -7.89 21.04 -9.80
C LEU A 57 -7.38 21.20 -8.36
N GLY A 58 -6.08 21.44 -8.20
CA GLY A 58 -5.44 21.62 -6.89
C GLY A 58 -4.84 20.35 -6.28
N ILE A 59 -5.13 19.17 -6.86
CA ILE A 59 -4.46 17.93 -6.47
C ILE A 59 -3.21 17.73 -7.31
N THR A 60 -2.12 17.35 -6.65
CA THR A 60 -0.93 16.79 -7.30
C THR A 60 -0.60 15.44 -6.69
N CYS A 61 -0.08 14.50 -7.46
CA CYS A 61 0.34 13.20 -6.93
C CYS A 61 1.59 12.74 -7.67
N THR A 62 2.62 12.36 -6.93
CA THR A 62 3.84 11.81 -7.52
C THR A 62 3.53 10.48 -8.19
N LYS A 63 4.10 10.27 -9.39
CA LYS A 63 4.03 8.99 -10.09
C LYS A 63 4.76 7.93 -9.28
N LEU A 64 4.08 6.82 -8.99
CA LEU A 64 4.69 5.75 -8.19
C LEU A 64 5.31 4.69 -9.09
N GLU A 65 6.48 4.20 -8.72
CA GLU A 65 7.15 3.08 -9.39
C GLU A 65 6.80 1.74 -8.74
N GLY A 66 6.50 1.75 -7.42
CA GLY A 66 6.02 0.59 -6.65
C GLY A 66 4.84 0.93 -5.74
N SER A 67 4.26 -0.08 -5.10
CA SER A 67 3.04 0.02 -4.28
C SER A 67 1.78 0.43 -5.07
N TYR A 68 0.62 0.28 -4.42
CA TYR A 68 -0.70 0.71 -4.91
C TYR A 68 -1.30 1.85 -4.07
N VAL A 69 -0.64 2.24 -2.97
CA VAL A 69 -1.12 3.27 -2.06
C VAL A 69 -0.68 4.64 -2.58
N MET A 70 -1.64 5.44 -3.02
CA MET A 70 -1.43 6.79 -3.55
C MET A 70 -1.38 7.81 -2.42
N PHE A 71 -0.56 8.86 -2.58
CA PHE A 71 -0.42 9.92 -1.59
C PHE A 71 -0.60 11.30 -2.25
N PRO A 72 -1.84 11.68 -2.61
CA PRO A 72 -2.11 12.96 -3.26
C PRO A 72 -1.87 14.12 -2.30
N ASN A 73 -1.17 15.14 -2.77
CA ASN A 73 -1.09 16.43 -2.10
C ASN A 73 -2.37 17.23 -2.38
N ASN A 74 -3.06 17.59 -1.30
CA ASN A 74 -4.31 18.34 -1.28
C ASN A 74 -4.21 19.68 -0.53
N GLY A 75 -2.97 20.13 -0.26
CA GLY A 75 -2.71 21.34 0.53
C GLY A 75 -3.23 22.63 -0.12
N SER A 76 -3.47 22.63 -1.44
CA SER A 76 -4.06 23.79 -2.13
C SER A 76 -5.45 24.17 -1.62
N TYR A 77 -6.15 23.25 -0.94
CA TYR A 77 -7.47 23.50 -0.36
C TYR A 77 -7.40 24.11 1.05
N GLY A 78 -6.20 24.40 1.57
CA GLY A 78 -6.02 25.06 2.86
C GLY A 78 -6.50 24.24 4.07
N LYS A 79 -6.60 22.91 3.92
CA LYS A 79 -6.98 21.98 4.99
C LYS A 79 -5.77 21.19 5.45
N THR A 80 -5.74 20.84 6.73
CA THR A 80 -4.81 19.82 7.21
C THR A 80 -5.21 18.45 6.65
N SER A 81 -4.29 17.49 6.65
CA SER A 81 -4.62 16.11 6.25
C SER A 81 -5.75 15.53 7.09
N LYS A 82 -5.74 15.80 8.41
CA LYS A 82 -6.81 15.39 9.32
C LYS A 82 -8.17 15.98 8.93
N ASP A 83 -8.24 17.30 8.72
CA ASP A 83 -9.50 17.96 8.35
C ASP A 83 -10.03 17.45 7.00
N MET A 84 -9.14 17.18 6.06
CA MET A 84 -9.51 16.61 4.77
C MET A 84 -10.03 15.17 4.93
N THR A 85 -9.37 14.32 5.71
CA THR A 85 -9.83 12.96 6.00
C THR A 85 -11.20 12.98 6.68
N ASP A 86 -11.37 13.81 7.72
CA ASP A 86 -12.64 13.92 8.44
C ASP A 86 -13.77 14.41 7.50
N TYR A 87 -13.47 15.36 6.61
CA TYR A 87 -14.40 15.85 5.59
C TYR A 87 -14.79 14.77 4.58
N LEU A 88 -13.82 14.05 4.01
CA LEU A 88 -14.06 12.97 3.04
C LEU A 88 -14.83 11.80 3.67
N LEU A 89 -14.54 11.47 4.92
CA LEU A 89 -15.28 10.44 5.66
C LEU A 89 -16.74 10.88 5.88
N LYS A 90 -16.96 12.13 6.30
CA LYS A 90 -18.29 12.64 6.60
C LYS A 90 -19.14 12.78 5.33
N GLU A 91 -18.62 13.45 4.31
CA GLU A 91 -19.39 13.88 3.14
C GLU A 91 -19.35 12.87 1.99
N ALA A 92 -18.22 12.18 1.79
CA ALA A 92 -18.03 11.23 0.68
C ALA A 92 -18.03 9.75 1.14
N LYS A 93 -18.05 9.48 2.44
CA LYS A 93 -17.97 8.12 3.03
C LYS A 93 -16.69 7.37 2.61
N VAL A 94 -15.59 8.10 2.45
CA VAL A 94 -14.26 7.55 2.13
C VAL A 94 -13.33 7.78 3.32
N ALA A 95 -12.76 6.70 3.86
CA ALA A 95 -11.81 6.69 4.98
C ALA A 95 -10.37 6.50 4.50
#